data_AF-A0A7C6MJQ4-F1
#
_entry.id   AF-A0A7C6MJQ4-F1
#
_cell.length_a   1.000
_cell.length_b   1.000
_cell.length_c   1.000
_cell.angle_alpha   90.00
_cell.angle_beta   90.00
_cell.angle_gamma   90.00
#
_symmetry.space_group_name_H-M   'P 1'
#
loop_
_entity.id
_entity.type
_entity.pdbx_description
1 polymer ?
#
loop_
_entity_poly.entity_id
_entity_poly.type
_entity_poly.pdbx_seq_one_letter_code
_entity_poly.pdbx_strand_id
1 'polypeptide(L)'
;MISGENININNLNKEYDKLQLKYGANELNSIYSGGYDKEHNVLFIFMNPTGRNVASSKEWKGRKSPWIGLKNIWKLFYNIGLLDKKIFEEIQKRKPLEWDELFADLVYSNVEKYKYFITNLGKCTQIDARPLPDSIYQKYLKLLYKEIEIIKPKIIITFGNQVSSIFLNEN
;
A
#
# COMPACT_ATOMS: atom_id res chain seq x y z
N MET A 1 3.49 8.21 -25.42
CA MET A 1 4.41 7.11 -25.07
C MET A 1 5.57 7.74 -24.32
N ILE A 2 5.85 7.31 -23.09
CA ILE A 2 7.06 7.74 -22.39
C ILE A 2 8.11 6.69 -22.74
N SER A 3 8.90 6.96 -23.77
CA SER A 3 10.04 6.14 -24.18
C SER A 3 11.29 6.72 -23.52
N GLY A 4 11.98 5.93 -22.68
CA GLY A 4 13.39 6.16 -22.34
C GLY A 4 13.74 6.44 -20.89
N GLU A 5 12.78 6.65 -19.98
CA GLU A 5 13.11 6.69 -18.53
C GLU A 5 13.01 5.29 -17.94
N ASN A 6 14.06 4.84 -17.24
CA ASN A 6 13.97 3.70 -16.32
C ASN A 6 12.94 4.04 -15.25
N ILE A 7 11.69 3.62 -15.44
CA ILE A 7 10.60 3.83 -14.50
C ILE A 7 10.98 3.11 -13.20
N ASN A 8 11.15 3.89 -12.13
CA ASN A 8 11.33 3.36 -10.79
C ASN A 8 10.14 3.76 -9.91
N ILE A 9 10.08 3.19 -8.70
CA ILE A 9 9.01 3.46 -7.73
C ILE A 9 8.86 4.95 -7.40
N ASN A 10 9.96 5.71 -7.34
CA ASN A 10 9.89 7.14 -7.03
C ASN A 10 9.23 7.95 -8.16
N ASN A 11 9.45 7.58 -9.43
CA ASN A 11 8.73 8.18 -10.55
C ASN A 11 7.23 7.86 -10.47
N LEU A 12 6.85 6.62 -10.12
CA LEU A 12 5.45 6.24 -9.94
C LEU A 12 4.78 7.00 -8.78
N ASN A 13 5.49 7.23 -7.67
CA ASN A 13 4.98 7.98 -6.53
C ASN A 13 4.53 9.41 -6.93
N LYS A 14 5.29 10.07 -7.81
CA LYS A 14 4.90 11.39 -8.33
C LYS A 14 3.60 11.34 -9.15
N GLU A 15 3.38 10.28 -9.91
CA GLU A 15 2.12 10.09 -10.64
C GLU A 15 0.96 9.76 -9.70
N TYR A 16 1.21 8.97 -8.66
CA TYR A 16 0.23 8.71 -7.61
C TYR A 16 -0.16 9.98 -6.86
N ASP A 17 0.79 10.89 -6.60
CA ASP A 17 0.52 12.18 -5.97
C ASP A 17 -0.38 13.08 -6.82
N LYS A 18 -0.18 13.09 -8.15
CA LYS A 18 -1.10 13.81 -9.07
C LYS A 18 -2.53 13.26 -8.97
N LEU A 19 -2.68 11.94 -8.84
CA LEU A 19 -3.99 11.32 -8.69
C LEU A 19 -4.57 11.54 -7.28
N GLN A 20 -3.75 11.59 -6.23
CA GLN A 20 -4.17 11.98 -4.88
C GLN A 20 -4.78 13.38 -4.88
N LEU A 21 -4.15 14.37 -5.52
CA LEU A 21 -4.69 15.72 -5.62
C LEU A 21 -6.04 15.80 -6.35
N LYS A 22 -6.32 14.83 -7.22
CA LYS A 22 -7.55 14.82 -8.04
C LYS A 22 -8.69 14.02 -7.41
N TYR A 23 -8.38 12.92 -6.72
CA TYR A 23 -9.38 11.96 -6.27
C TYR A 23 -9.33 11.68 -4.76
N GLY A 24 -8.24 12.03 -4.08
CA GLY A 24 -8.10 11.86 -2.63
C GLY A 24 -8.60 13.06 -1.83
N ALA A 25 -8.59 12.92 -0.50
CA ALA A 25 -8.84 14.03 0.42
C ALA A 25 -7.66 15.01 0.41
N ASN A 26 -7.95 16.31 0.26
CA ASN A 26 -6.93 17.36 0.10
C ASN A 26 -6.03 17.55 1.33
N GLU A 27 -6.53 17.17 2.50
CA GLU A 27 -5.85 17.23 3.78
C GLU A 27 -4.95 16.01 4.04
N LEU A 28 -5.02 14.97 3.19
CA LEU A 28 -4.24 13.75 3.31
C LEU A 28 -3.24 13.57 2.17
N ASN A 29 -2.19 12.83 2.45
CA ASN A 29 -1.22 12.36 1.47
C ASN A 29 -1.63 11.00 0.90
N SER A 30 -1.10 10.71 -0.29
CA SER A 30 -1.07 9.38 -0.89
C SER A 30 -0.40 8.37 0.05
N ILE A 31 -0.86 7.12 0.00
CA ILE A 31 -0.12 5.98 0.57
C ILE A 31 0.43 5.19 -0.59
N TYR A 32 1.74 5.12 -0.68
CA TYR A 32 2.47 4.38 -1.70
C TYR A 32 2.47 2.88 -1.39
N SER A 33 3.36 2.15 -2.05
CA SER A 33 3.65 0.75 -1.74
C SER A 33 4.80 0.62 -0.74
N GLY A 34 5.11 -0.61 -0.30
CA GLY A 34 6.33 -0.89 0.45
C GLY A 34 6.49 -2.37 0.77
N GLY A 35 7.70 -2.74 1.19
CA GLY A 35 8.07 -4.12 1.51
C GLY A 35 9.25 -4.58 0.67
N TYR A 36 9.37 -5.89 0.48
CA TYR A 36 10.46 -6.49 -0.29
C TYR A 36 10.31 -6.21 -1.79
N ASP A 37 11.12 -5.30 -2.33
CA ASP A 37 10.99 -4.76 -3.69
C ASP A 37 11.84 -5.48 -4.75
N LYS A 38 12.37 -6.66 -4.41
CA LYS A 38 13.14 -7.51 -5.32
C LYS A 38 12.27 -8.62 -5.89
N GLU A 39 12.69 -9.16 -7.03
CA GLU A 39 11.98 -10.22 -7.77
C GLU A 39 11.69 -11.45 -6.89
N HIS A 40 10.70 -12.24 -7.31
CA HIS A 40 10.31 -13.51 -6.67
C HIS A 40 9.66 -13.37 -5.28
N ASN A 41 8.92 -12.29 -5.06
CA ASN A 41 8.16 -12.02 -3.84
C ASN A 41 6.67 -12.39 -3.97
N VAL A 42 5.93 -12.24 -2.87
CA VAL A 42 4.46 -12.23 -2.88
C VAL A 42 3.97 -10.78 -2.84
N LEU A 43 3.11 -10.40 -3.79
CA LEU A 43 2.47 -9.09 -3.84
C LEU A 43 1.05 -9.15 -3.28
N PHE A 44 0.79 -8.36 -2.25
CA PHE A 44 -0.54 -8.16 -1.67
C PHE A 44 -1.14 -6.84 -2.18
N ILE A 45 -2.29 -6.90 -2.86
CA ILE A 45 -2.98 -5.75 -3.44
C ILE A 45 -4.31 -5.52 -2.71
N PHE A 46 -4.42 -4.37 -2.05
CA PHE A 46 -5.64 -3.92 -1.37
C PHE A 46 -6.36 -2.83 -2.17
N MET A 47 -7.48 -2.31 -1.66
CA MET A 47 -8.28 -1.33 -2.40
C MET A 47 -7.67 0.08 -2.41
N ASN A 48 -7.97 0.90 -1.41
CA ASN A 48 -7.38 2.22 -1.24
C ASN A 48 -7.22 2.53 0.25
N PRO A 49 -6.24 3.38 0.61
CA PRO A 49 -6.07 3.81 1.98
C PRO A 49 -7.22 4.73 2.44
N THR A 50 -7.39 4.79 3.76
CA THR A 50 -8.20 5.80 4.45
C THR A 50 -7.31 6.60 5.40
N GLY A 51 -7.82 7.72 5.90
CA GLY A 51 -7.13 8.55 6.90
C GLY A 51 -6.80 7.83 8.22
N ARG A 52 -7.31 6.60 8.41
CA ARG A 52 -6.88 5.72 9.51
C ARG A 52 -5.43 5.26 9.39
N ASN A 53 -4.85 5.28 8.19
CA ASN A 53 -3.41 5.09 8.04
C ASN A 53 -2.70 6.36 8.50
N VAL A 54 -2.00 6.32 9.62
CA VAL A 54 -1.41 7.52 10.23
C VAL A 54 -0.34 8.16 9.33
N ALA A 55 0.27 7.38 8.44
CA ALA A 55 1.23 7.89 7.47
C ALA A 55 0.60 8.76 6.36
N SER A 56 -0.73 8.83 6.30
CA SER A 56 -1.44 9.74 5.38
C SER A 56 -1.44 11.19 5.88
N SER A 57 -1.10 11.44 7.14
CA SER A 57 -0.97 12.80 7.68
C SER A 57 0.05 13.62 6.89
N LYS A 58 -0.17 14.93 6.78
CA LYS A 58 0.80 15.89 6.23
C LYS A 58 2.01 16.09 7.16
N GLU A 59 1.83 15.82 8.44
CA GLU A 59 2.88 15.92 9.44
C GLU A 59 3.79 14.69 9.46
N TRP A 60 3.32 13.54 8.97
CA TRP A 60 4.13 12.32 8.89
C TRP A 60 5.27 12.49 7.88
N LYS A 61 6.52 12.29 8.32
CA LYS A 61 7.71 12.48 7.46
C LYS A 61 8.38 11.17 7.05
N GLY A 62 7.98 10.05 7.64
CA GLY A 62 8.53 8.73 7.33
C GLY A 62 7.88 8.08 6.11
N ARG A 63 8.07 6.76 6.01
CA ARG A 63 7.48 5.96 4.92
C ARG A 63 5.97 6.09 4.88
N LYS A 64 5.43 6.24 3.68
CA LYS A 64 3.97 6.30 3.42
C LYS A 64 3.48 4.96 2.90
N SER A 65 3.69 3.90 3.67
CA SER A 65 3.36 2.55 3.25
C SER A 65 1.99 2.09 3.79
N PRO A 66 1.38 1.04 3.20
CA PRO A 66 0.08 0.55 3.64
C PRO A 66 0.02 0.15 5.13
N TRP A 67 -1.15 0.30 5.73
CA TRP A 67 -1.50 -0.27 7.05
C TRP A 67 -0.73 0.24 8.28
N ILE A 68 0.04 1.32 8.17
CA ILE A 68 0.71 1.95 9.31
C ILE A 68 -0.34 2.52 10.27
N GLY A 69 -0.25 2.13 11.55
CA GLY A 69 -1.21 2.53 12.59
C GLY A 69 -2.51 1.69 12.63
N LEU A 70 -2.67 0.69 11.76
CA LEU A 70 -3.79 -0.26 11.81
C LEU A 70 -3.37 -1.59 12.45
N LYS A 71 -4.34 -2.46 12.81
CA LYS A 71 -4.08 -3.75 13.48
C LYS A 71 -4.57 -4.98 12.72
N ASN A 72 -5.69 -4.87 12.01
CA ASN A 72 -6.40 -6.03 11.46
C ASN A 72 -5.56 -6.82 10.45
N ILE A 73 -4.87 -6.15 9.54
CA ILE A 73 -4.08 -6.86 8.53
C ILE A 73 -2.86 -7.55 9.15
N TRP A 74 -2.24 -6.93 10.15
CA TRP A 74 -1.06 -7.50 10.81
C TRP A 74 -1.42 -8.76 11.59
N LYS A 75 -2.66 -8.83 12.12
CA LYS A 75 -3.20 -10.07 12.68
C LYS A 75 -3.32 -11.18 11.64
N LEU A 76 -3.79 -10.86 10.43
CA LEU A 76 -3.82 -11.83 9.33
C LEU A 76 -2.40 -12.32 9.01
N PHE A 77 -1.46 -11.40 8.77
CA PHE A 77 -0.08 -11.75 8.43
C PHE A 77 0.62 -12.56 9.51
N TYR A 78 0.38 -12.26 10.80
CA TYR A 78 0.85 -13.11 11.89
C TYR A 78 0.26 -14.52 11.82
N ASN A 79 -1.05 -14.66 11.65
CA ASN A 79 -1.72 -15.95 11.62
C ASN A 79 -1.27 -16.85 10.46
N ILE A 80 -0.83 -16.27 9.34
CA ILE A 80 -0.31 -17.02 8.18
C ILE A 80 1.23 -17.12 8.17
N GLY A 81 1.90 -16.77 9.27
CA GLY A 81 3.34 -16.94 9.42
C GLY A 81 4.20 -15.93 8.67
N LEU A 82 3.66 -14.75 8.32
CA LEU A 82 4.34 -13.65 7.61
C LEU A 82 4.66 -12.44 8.52
N LEU A 83 4.62 -12.62 9.84
CA LEU A 83 4.98 -11.58 10.80
C LEU A 83 5.54 -12.21 12.07
N ASP A 84 6.65 -11.67 12.58
CA ASP A 84 7.24 -12.11 13.84
C ASP A 84 6.29 -11.85 15.00
N LYS A 85 6.18 -12.82 15.93
CA LYS A 85 5.37 -12.70 17.14
C LYS A 85 5.67 -11.43 17.94
N LYS A 86 6.95 -11.09 18.11
CA LYS A 86 7.37 -9.88 18.85
C LYS A 86 6.85 -8.60 18.19
N ILE A 87 6.93 -8.51 16.85
CA ILE A 87 6.41 -7.35 16.12
C ILE A 87 4.89 -7.29 16.21
N PHE A 88 4.22 -8.43 16.04
CA PHE A 88 2.77 -8.53 16.19
C PHE A 88 2.30 -8.06 17.58
N GLU A 89 2.94 -8.51 18.66
CA GLU A 89 2.60 -8.11 20.03
C GLU A 89 2.78 -6.61 20.25
N GLU A 90 3.86 -6.01 19.75
CA GLU A 90 4.07 -4.56 19.84
C GLU A 90 3.03 -3.76 19.04
N ILE A 91 2.63 -4.23 17.86
CA ILE A 91 1.51 -3.65 17.10
C ILE A 91 0.20 -3.72 17.91
N GLN A 92 -0.07 -4.83 18.60
CA GLN A 92 -1.30 -4.97 19.39
C GLN A 92 -1.33 -4.05 20.61
N LYS A 93 -0.19 -3.79 21.25
CA LYS A 93 -0.09 -2.91 22.43
C LYS A 93 -0.29 -1.43 22.09
N ARG A 94 0.22 -0.97 20.94
CA ARG A 94 0.18 0.45 20.55
C ARG A 94 -1.21 0.89 20.08
N LYS A 95 -1.60 2.12 20.42
CA LYS A 95 -2.69 2.83 19.74
C LYS A 95 -2.21 3.36 18.38
N PRO A 96 -3.11 3.61 17.42
CA PRO A 96 -2.72 4.11 16.09
C PRO A 96 -1.79 5.34 16.15
N LEU A 97 -2.12 6.33 16.98
CA LEU A 97 -1.34 7.58 17.11
C LEU A 97 -0.04 7.45 17.92
N GLU A 98 0.24 6.27 18.48
CA GLU A 98 1.52 5.97 19.17
C GLU A 98 2.54 5.33 18.22
N TRP A 99 2.19 5.16 16.95
CA TRP A 99 3.14 4.77 15.92
C TRP A 99 3.93 6.01 15.51
N ASP A 100 5.25 5.90 15.57
CA ASP A 100 6.19 6.85 15.01
C ASP A 100 6.85 6.26 13.76
N GLU A 101 7.65 7.06 13.06
CA GLU A 101 8.34 6.65 11.86
C GLU A 101 9.28 5.46 12.09
N LEU A 102 9.98 5.42 13.23
CA LEU A 102 10.91 4.35 13.58
C LEU A 102 10.18 3.02 13.76
N PHE A 103 9.04 3.03 14.43
CA PHE A 103 8.22 1.83 14.60
C PHE A 103 7.63 1.37 13.26
N ALA A 104 7.21 2.30 12.40
CA ALA A 104 6.76 1.97 11.06
C ALA A 104 7.86 1.29 10.23
N ASP A 105 9.10 1.80 10.29
CA ASP A 105 10.26 1.17 9.65
C ASP A 105 10.54 -0.22 10.24
N LEU A 106 10.49 -0.38 11.56
CA LEU A 106 10.68 -1.68 12.22
C LEU A 106 9.65 -2.73 11.75
N VAL A 107 8.38 -2.35 11.65
CA VAL A 107 7.32 -3.23 11.12
C VAL A 107 7.62 -3.64 9.68
N TYR A 108 8.03 -2.68 8.85
CA TYR A 108 8.33 -2.96 7.45
C TYR A 108 9.66 -3.69 7.21
N SER A 109 10.65 -3.58 8.10
CA SER A 109 11.81 -4.48 8.07
C SER A 109 11.37 -5.94 8.26
N ASN A 110 10.27 -6.18 8.98
CA ASN A 110 9.69 -7.52 9.09
C ASN A 110 8.98 -7.94 7.79
N VAL A 111 8.26 -7.03 7.14
CA VAL A 111 7.69 -7.26 5.80
C VAL A 111 8.79 -7.69 4.81
N GLU A 112 9.91 -6.97 4.81
CA GLU A 112 11.07 -7.27 3.97
C GLU A 112 11.72 -8.61 4.33
N LYS A 113 11.88 -8.92 5.62
CA LYS A 113 12.39 -10.22 6.13
C LYS A 113 11.60 -11.40 5.55
N TYR A 114 10.28 -11.28 5.49
CA TYR A 114 9.37 -12.31 5.00
C TYR A 114 9.12 -12.25 3.49
N LYS A 115 9.82 -11.38 2.77
CA LYS A 115 9.85 -11.31 1.30
C LYS A 115 8.47 -11.12 0.65
N TYR A 116 7.67 -10.23 1.20
CA TYR A 116 6.43 -9.79 0.55
C TYR A 116 6.39 -8.28 0.36
N PHE A 117 5.57 -7.87 -0.59
CA PHE A 117 5.35 -6.48 -0.96
C PHE A 117 3.87 -6.15 -0.80
N ILE A 118 3.58 -4.96 -0.31
CA ILE A 118 2.22 -4.50 -0.05
C ILE A 118 1.93 -3.26 -0.86
N THR A 119 0.79 -3.26 -1.54
CA THR A 119 0.31 -2.11 -2.30
C THR A 119 -1.21 -1.97 -2.22
N ASN A 120 -1.73 -0.87 -2.76
CA ASN A 120 -3.15 -0.63 -2.96
C ASN A 120 -3.40 -0.41 -4.46
N LEU A 121 -4.57 -0.80 -4.96
CA LEU A 121 -5.02 -0.46 -6.29
C LEU A 121 -5.13 1.06 -6.41
N GLY A 122 -5.98 1.70 -5.61
CA GLY A 122 -5.99 3.15 -5.44
C GLY A 122 -4.94 3.59 -4.43
N LYS A 123 -4.02 4.50 -4.81
CA LYS A 123 -3.14 5.18 -3.84
C LYS A 123 -3.78 6.44 -3.24
N CYS A 124 -4.99 6.80 -3.67
CA CYS A 124 -5.72 7.94 -3.13
C CYS A 124 -6.25 7.65 -1.73
N THR A 125 -5.87 8.47 -0.76
CA THR A 125 -6.38 8.40 0.61
C THR A 125 -7.67 9.18 0.73
N GLN A 126 -8.72 8.48 1.16
CA GLN A 126 -10.01 9.04 1.53
C GLN A 126 -10.08 9.31 3.03
N ILE A 127 -10.98 10.19 3.46
CA ILE A 127 -11.24 10.41 4.90
C ILE A 127 -11.72 9.11 5.56
N ASP A 128 -12.54 8.35 4.84
CA ASP A 128 -13.21 7.13 5.30
C ASP A 128 -13.31 6.08 4.17
N ALA A 129 -14.02 4.98 4.42
CA ALA A 129 -14.15 3.87 3.49
C ALA A 129 -15.26 4.06 2.43
N ARG A 130 -15.59 5.31 2.06
CA ARG A 130 -16.58 5.57 1.01
C ARG A 130 -16.16 4.91 -0.31
N PRO A 131 -17.13 4.38 -1.08
CA PRO A 131 -16.83 3.79 -2.39
C PRO A 131 -16.38 4.88 -3.37
N LEU A 132 -15.48 4.50 -4.28
CA LEU A 132 -15.08 5.31 -5.44
C LEU A 132 -15.55 4.62 -6.74
N PRO A 133 -15.83 5.40 -7.80
CA PRO A 133 -16.15 4.84 -9.10
C PRO A 133 -14.99 4.01 -9.69
N ASP A 134 -15.32 2.90 -10.35
CA ASP A 134 -14.35 2.03 -11.05
C ASP A 134 -13.48 2.78 -12.05
N SER A 135 -14.02 3.82 -12.70
CA SER A 135 -13.28 4.66 -13.63
C SER A 135 -12.08 5.38 -13.00
N ILE A 136 -12.08 5.56 -11.68
CA ILE A 136 -10.91 6.05 -10.93
C ILE A 136 -9.89 4.93 -10.76
N TYR A 137 -10.32 3.75 -10.30
CA TYR A 137 -9.45 2.60 -10.09
C TYR A 137 -8.80 2.11 -11.40
N GLN A 138 -9.49 2.18 -12.54
CA GLN A 138 -8.93 1.87 -13.86
C GLN A 138 -7.75 2.79 -14.23
N LYS A 139 -7.71 4.04 -13.74
CA LYS A 139 -6.56 4.93 -13.96
C LYS A 139 -5.35 4.49 -13.14
N TYR A 140 -5.60 4.04 -11.91
CA TYR A 140 -4.55 3.48 -11.07
C TYR A 140 -4.06 2.12 -11.56
N LEU A 141 -4.93 1.27 -12.11
CA LEU A 141 -4.57 -0.05 -12.64
C LEU A 141 -3.42 0.03 -13.65
N LYS A 142 -3.43 1.04 -14.53
CA LYS A 142 -2.35 1.29 -15.50
C LYS A 142 -1.00 1.59 -14.83
N LEU A 143 -1.00 2.25 -13.68
CA LEU A 143 0.23 2.54 -12.92
C LEU A 143 0.64 1.33 -12.07
N LEU A 144 -0.33 0.58 -11.53
CA LEU A 144 -0.10 -0.65 -10.80
C LEU A 144 0.57 -1.71 -11.69
N TYR A 145 0.21 -1.83 -12.97
CA TYR A 145 0.93 -2.72 -13.88
C TYR A 145 2.41 -2.34 -14.04
N LYS A 146 2.74 -1.04 -14.09
CA LYS A 146 4.15 -0.60 -14.08
C LYS A 146 4.84 -0.92 -12.75
N GLU A 147 4.14 -0.80 -11.63
CA GLU A 147 4.66 -1.21 -10.33
C GLU A 147 4.95 -2.72 -10.32
N ILE A 148 4.05 -3.54 -10.87
CA ILE A 148 4.24 -4.99 -11.03
C ILE A 148 5.42 -5.31 -11.96
N GLU A 149 5.61 -4.58 -13.05
CA GLU A 149 6.75 -4.74 -13.96
C GLU A 149 8.10 -4.44 -13.30
N ILE A 150 8.14 -3.49 -12.36
CA ILE A 150 9.34 -3.16 -11.59
C ILE A 150 9.62 -4.25 -10.54
N ILE A 151 8.57 -4.66 -9.81
CA ILE A 151 8.69 -5.56 -8.64
C ILE A 151 8.81 -7.03 -9.05
N LYS A 152 8.21 -7.41 -10.18
CA LYS A 152 8.15 -8.78 -10.73
C LYS A 152 7.82 -9.84 -9.68
N PRO A 153 6.62 -9.74 -9.06
CA PRO A 153 6.19 -10.70 -8.06
C PRO A 153 6.01 -12.09 -8.67
N LYS A 154 6.26 -13.12 -7.87
CA LYS A 154 5.97 -14.51 -8.25
C LYS A 154 4.50 -14.85 -8.04
N ILE A 155 3.90 -14.28 -7.00
CA ILE A 155 2.51 -14.54 -6.60
C ILE A 155 1.84 -13.20 -6.36
N ILE A 156 0.65 -13.01 -6.89
CA ILE A 156 -0.19 -11.82 -6.66
C ILE A 156 -1.45 -12.28 -5.91
N ILE A 157 -1.77 -11.59 -4.82
CA ILE A 157 -2.97 -11.83 -4.02
C ILE A 157 -3.74 -10.52 -3.91
N THR A 158 -4.97 -10.50 -4.44
CA THR A 158 -5.89 -9.36 -4.38
C THR A 158 -6.86 -9.50 -3.21
N PHE A 159 -7.17 -8.39 -2.54
CA PHE A 159 -8.08 -8.36 -1.38
C PHE A 159 -9.36 -7.58 -1.71
N GLY A 160 -10.47 -8.32 -1.80
CA GLY A 160 -11.81 -7.79 -2.03
C GLY A 160 -12.31 -8.02 -3.46
N ASN A 161 -13.63 -8.21 -3.61
CA ASN A 161 -14.25 -8.53 -4.89
C ASN A 161 -13.98 -7.45 -5.94
N GLN A 162 -14.22 -6.18 -5.61
CA GLN A 162 -14.02 -5.07 -6.55
C GLN A 162 -12.56 -4.92 -6.99
N VAL A 163 -11.58 -5.08 -6.08
CA VAL A 163 -10.16 -5.09 -6.46
C VAL A 163 -9.87 -6.23 -7.43
N SER A 164 -10.42 -7.41 -7.16
CA SER A 164 -10.18 -8.61 -7.96
C SER A 164 -10.82 -8.50 -9.35
N SER A 165 -12.09 -8.10 -9.45
CA SER A 165 -12.79 -7.90 -10.72
C SER A 165 -12.10 -6.85 -11.60
N ILE A 166 -11.68 -5.72 -11.03
CA ILE A 166 -10.96 -4.68 -11.77
C ILE A 166 -9.59 -5.18 -12.23
N PHE A 167 -8.86 -5.90 -11.37
CA PHE A 167 -7.53 -6.42 -11.69
C PHE A 167 -7.56 -7.49 -12.78
N LEU A 168 -8.57 -8.37 -12.75
CA LEU A 168 -8.79 -9.45 -13.72
C LEU A 168 -9.53 -8.98 -14.99
N ASN A 169 -10.06 -7.75 -14.98
CA ASN A 169 -10.94 -7.23 -16.03
C ASN A 169 -12.20 -8.11 -16.23
N GLU A 170 -12.81 -8.54 -15.12
CA GLU A 170 -14.02 -9.37 -15.04
C GLU A 170 -15.18 -8.58 -14.42
N ASN A 171 -15.43 -7.37 -14.93
CA ASN A 171 -16.51 -6.49 -14.49
C ASN A 171 -17.84 -6.76 -15.21
#